data_AF-A0A7V9THT0-F1
#
_entry.id   AF-A0A7V9THT0-F1
#
_cell.length_a   1.000
_cell.length_b   1.000
_cell.length_c   1.000
_cell.angle_alpha   90.00
_cell.angle_beta   90.00
_cell.angle_gamma   90.00
#
_symmetry.space_group_name_H-M   'P 1'
#
loop_
_entity.id
_entity.type
_entity.pdbx_description
1 polymer ?
#
loop_
_entity_poly.entity_id
_entity_poly.type
_entity_poly.pdbx_seq_one_letter_code
_entity_poly.pdbx_strand_id
1 'polypeptide(L)' 'MNFKRATDILGVSAAALAEVFRLQPQTVRQMRLDPESLSYRTPPENWRPVVASLARQRARELERLADELER' A
#
# COMPACT_ATOMS: atom_id res chain seq x y z
N MET A 1 -9.37 -4.85 -9.02
CA MET A 1 -8.63 -4.36 -7.84
C MET A 1 -8.12 -2.95 -8.10
N ASN A 2 -8.40 -1.97 -7.22
CA ASN A 2 -7.89 -0.59 -7.33
C ASN A 2 -6.81 -0.31 -6.27
N PHE A 3 -6.11 0.82 -6.39
CA PHE A 3 -5.00 1.19 -5.50
C PHE A 3 -5.44 1.29 -4.04
N LYS A 4 -6.55 1.99 -3.78
CA LYS A 4 -7.15 2.10 -2.43
C LYS A 4 -7.34 0.72 -1.79
N ARG A 5 -8.12 -0.16 -2.43
CA ARG A 5 -8.43 -1.49 -1.90
C ARG A 5 -7.17 -2.33 -1.68
N ALA A 6 -6.21 -2.29 -2.59
CA ALA A 6 -4.95 -3.03 -2.44
C ALA A 6 -4.15 -2.52 -1.22
N THR A 7 -4.04 -1.20 -1.05
CA THR A 7 -3.33 -0.60 0.08
C THR A 7 -4.09 -0.71 1.41
N ASP A 8 -5.42 -0.79 1.40
CA ASP A 8 -6.24 -1.06 2.57
C ASP A 8 -5.99 -2.49 3.08
N ILE A 9 -5.98 -3.49 2.19
CA ILE A 9 -5.69 -4.89 2.53
C ILE A 9 -4.26 -5.03 3.08
N LEU A 10 -3.30 -4.32 2.50
CA LEU A 10 -1.91 -4.36 2.95
C LEU A 10 -1.74 -3.82 4.38
N GLY A 11 -2.66 -2.97 4.86
CA GLY A 11 -2.63 -2.41 6.21
C GLY A 11 -1.49 -1.43 6.45
N VAL A 12 -0.92 -0.84 5.38
CA VAL A 12 0.22 0.08 5.46
C VAL A 12 -0.26 1.54 5.46
N SER A 13 0.38 2.36 6.30
CA SER A 13 0.05 3.78 6.43
C SER A 13 0.34 4.57 5.15
N ALA A 14 -0.36 5.69 4.96
CA ALA A 14 -0.09 6.57 3.83
C ALA A 14 1.36 7.12 3.83
N ALA A 15 1.96 7.31 5.02
CA ALA A 15 3.34 7.74 5.15
C ALA A 15 4.33 6.66 4.69
N ALA A 16 4.15 5.42 5.10
CA ALA A 16 5.01 4.31 4.67
C ALA A 16 4.90 4.05 3.15
N LEU A 17 3.69 4.14 2.58
CA LEU A 17 3.52 4.07 1.12
C LEU A 17 4.20 5.25 0.42
N ALA A 18 4.18 6.45 1.01
CA ALA A 18 4.80 7.63 0.45
C ALA A 18 6.32 7.45 0.31
N GLU A 19 6.98 6.85 1.30
CA GLU A 19 8.40 6.49 1.22
C GLU A 19 8.69 5.51 0.07
N VAL A 20 7.87 4.46 -0.07
CA VAL A 20 8.05 3.46 -1.14
C VAL A 20 7.92 4.09 -2.53
N PHE A 21 6.92 4.97 -2.70
CA PHE A 21 6.66 5.62 -3.99
C PHE A 21 7.47 6.91 -4.20
N ARG A 22 8.26 7.36 -3.21
CA ARG A 22 8.94 8.66 -3.19
C ARG A 22 7.98 9.83 -3.43
N LEU A 23 6.83 9.78 -2.78
CA LEU A 23 5.77 10.79 -2.86
C LEU A 23 5.59 11.47 -1.50
N GLN A 24 4.74 12.50 -1.48
CA GLN A 24 4.27 13.07 -0.23
C GLN A 24 3.09 12.23 0.32
N PRO A 25 2.94 12.07 1.65
CA PRO A 25 1.82 11.34 2.24
C PRO A 25 0.45 11.85 1.79
N GLN A 26 0.34 13.16 1.54
CA GLN A 26 -0.89 13.76 1.02
C GLN A 26 -1.23 13.27 -0.39
N THR A 27 -0.24 13.10 -1.26
CA THR A 27 -0.43 12.55 -2.61
C THR A 27 -0.96 11.12 -2.54
N VAL A 28 -0.44 10.30 -1.61
CA VAL A 28 -0.94 8.93 -1.40
C VAL A 28 -2.39 8.94 -0.90
N ARG A 29 -2.76 9.87 -0.01
CA ARG A 29 -4.16 10.03 0.42
C ARG A 29 -5.08 10.39 -0.76
N GLN A 30 -4.65 11.32 -1.61
CA GLN A 30 -5.38 11.71 -2.83
C GLN A 30 -5.56 10.54 -3.81
N MET A 31 -4.55 9.68 -3.95
CA MET A 31 -4.63 8.46 -4.77
C MET A 31 -5.59 7.40 -4.21
N ARG A 32 -5.94 7.51 -2.93
CA ARG A 32 -6.86 6.62 -2.22
C ARG A 32 -8.28 7.18 -2.12
N LEU A 33 -8.55 8.36 -2.68
CA LEU A 33 -9.89 8.92 -2.79
C LEU A 33 -10.72 8.18 -3.84
N ASP A 34 -12.02 8.48 -3.87
CA ASP A 34 -12.89 8.12 -4.98
C ASP A 34 -12.35 8.74 -6.29
N PRO A 35 -12.24 7.97 -7.39
CA PRO A 35 -11.84 8.51 -8.70
C PRO A 35 -12.67 9.70 -9.19
N GLU A 36 -13.93 9.82 -8.78
CA GLU A 36 -14.81 10.94 -9.14
C GLU A 36 -14.54 12.20 -8.29
N SER A 37 -13.68 12.12 -7.27
CA SER A 37 -13.31 13.27 -6.45
C SER A 37 -12.41 14.24 -7.22
N LEU A 38 -12.70 15.53 -7.15
CA LEU A 38 -11.85 16.60 -7.73
C LEU A 38 -10.40 16.58 -7.24
N SER A 39 -10.16 16.05 -6.04
CA SER A 39 -8.83 15.94 -5.45
C SER A 39 -8.14 14.61 -5.73
N TYR A 40 -8.76 13.72 -6.52
CA TYR A 40 -8.18 12.44 -6.89
C TYR A 40 -6.89 12.62 -7.69
N ARG A 41 -5.94 11.70 -7.46
CA ARG A 41 -4.71 11.59 -8.23
C ARG A 41 -4.55 10.16 -8.72
N THR A 42 -4.24 9.99 -10.00
CA THR A 42 -3.96 8.67 -10.56
C THR A 42 -2.69 8.10 -9.93
N PRO A 43 -2.74 6.87 -9.38
CA PRO A 43 -1.54 6.18 -8.91
C PRO A 43 -0.50 5.96 -10.03
N PRO A 44 0.80 5.84 -9.71
CA PRO A 44 1.84 5.57 -10.71
C PRO A 44 1.57 4.28 -11.49
N GLU A 45 1.84 4.21 -12.80
CA GLU A 45 1.50 3.03 -13.63
C GLU A 45 2.05 1.70 -13.08
N ASN A 46 3.24 1.76 -12.48
CA ASN A 46 3.92 0.61 -11.87
C ASN A 46 3.46 0.30 -10.43
N TRP A 47 2.38 0.89 -9.92
CA TRP A 47 1.93 0.66 -8.54
C TRP A 47 1.61 -0.82 -8.25
N ARG A 48 1.04 -1.53 -9.23
CA ARG A 48 0.63 -2.94 -9.06
C ARG A 48 1.79 -3.86 -8.70
N PRO A 49 2.88 -3.95 -9.49
CA PRO A 49 4.02 -4.78 -9.13
C PRO A 49 4.69 -4.35 -7.82
N VAL A 50 4.74 -3.05 -7.53
CA VAL A 50 5.30 -2.54 -6.25
C VAL A 50 4.47 -3.01 -5.06
N VAL A 51 3.14 -2.83 -5.08
CA VAL A 51 2.24 -3.27 -4.00
C VAL A 51 2.25 -4.79 -3.86
N ALA A 52 2.34 -5.54 -4.97
CA ALA A 52 2.49 -6.99 -4.92
C ALA A 52 3.79 -7.44 -4.22
N SER A 53 4.89 -6.73 -4.45
CA SER A 53 6.17 -6.97 -3.75
C SER A 53 6.03 -6.72 -2.24
N LEU A 54 5.42 -5.60 -1.85
CA LEU A 54 5.15 -5.28 -0.44
C LEU A 54 4.27 -6.33 0.23
N ALA A 55 3.22 -6.79 -0.44
CA ALA A 55 2.33 -7.83 0.08
C ALA A 55 3.09 -9.13 0.36
N ARG A 56 3.98 -9.56 -0.55
CA ARG A 56 4.84 -10.74 -0.32
C ARG A 56 5.82 -10.57 0.82
N GLN A 57 6.38 -9.37 0.99
CA GLN A 57 7.24 -9.07 2.12
C GLN A 57 6.46 -9.18 3.44
N ARG A 58 5.29 -8.54 3.51
CA ARG A 58 4.43 -8.56 4.70
C ARG A 58 3.96 -9.97 5.06
N ALA A 59 3.63 -10.80 4.06
CA ALA A 59 3.28 -12.20 4.28
C ALA A 59 4.42 -12.96 4.98
N ARG A 60 5.67 -12.83 4.50
CA ARG A 60 6.83 -13.47 5.14
C ARG A 60 7.09 -12.97 6.56
N GLU A 61 6.91 -11.68 6.82
CA GLU A 61 7.05 -11.12 8.17
C GLU A 61 6.00 -11.69 9.13
N LEU A 62 4.76 -11.83 8.66
CA LEU A 62 3.66 -12.40 9.46
C LEU A 62 3.80 -13.90 9.67
N GLU A 63 4.27 -14.64 8.67
CA GLU A 63 4.61 -16.07 8.79
C GLU A 63 5.68 -16.27 9.87
N ARG A 64 6.78 -15.51 9.82
CA ARG A 64 7.83 -15.59 10.85
C ARG A 64 7.31 -15.26 12.25
N LEU A 65 6.47 -14.23 12.36
CA LEU A 65 5.85 -13.87 13.63
C LEU A 65 4.97 -15.01 14.17
N ALA A 66 4.19 -15.67 13.31
CA ALA A 66 3.40 -16.83 13.71
C ALA A 66 4.30 -17.97 14.22
N ASP A 67 5.35 -18.31 13.46
CA ASP A 67 6.34 -19.32 13.85
C ASP A 67 7.02 -19.02 15.20
N GLU A 68 7.25 -17.74 15.51
CA GLU A 68 7.84 -17.30 16.80
C GLU A 68 6.85 -17.41 17.96
N LEU A 69 5.56 -17.16 17.72
CA LEU A 69 4.51 -17.20 18.75
C LEU A 69 4.01 -18.63 19.06
N GLU A 70 4.18 -19.58 18.14
CA GLU A 70 3.82 -20.99 18.31
C GLU A 70 4.89 -21.83 19.03
N ARG A 71 6.06 -21.24 19.33
CA ARG A 71 7.16 -21.87 20.08
C ARG A 71 6.99 -21.72 21.59
#